data_AF-A0A0K0G9H2-F1
#
_entry.id   AF-A0A0K0G9H2-F1
#
_cell.length_a   1.000
_cell.length_b   1.000
_cell.length_c   1.000
_cell.angle_alpha   90.00
_cell.angle_beta   90.00
_cell.angle_gamma   90.00
#
_symmetry.space_group_name_H-M   'P 1'
#
loop_
_entity.id
_entity.type
_entity.pdbx_description
1 polymer ?
#
loop_
_entity_poly.entity_id
_entity_poly.type
_entity_poly.pdbx_seq_one_letter_code
_entity_poly.pdbx_strand_id
1 'polypeptide(L)' 'MGGRDSHNSNSKNFLAQTPKNQISDGRDIEFSQELADAEDVKALERSKAADQRAKQRKNL' A
#
# COMPACT_ATOMS: atom_id res chain seq x y z
N MET A 1 7.91 -21.81 18.80
CA MET A 1 8.58 -21.28 17.60
C MET A 1 7.67 -21.54 16.40
N GLY A 2 6.75 -20.62 16.10
CA GLY A 2 5.92 -20.68 14.89
C GLY A 2 6.58 -19.83 13.80
N GLY A 3 7.16 -20.50 12.79
CA GLY A 3 7.93 -19.88 11.72
C GLY A 3 7.09 -18.97 10.84
N ARG A 4 7.77 -17.96 10.28
CA ARG A 4 7.31 -16.87 9.41
C ARG A 4 6.76 -17.37 8.05
N ASP A 5 6.65 -18.68 7.92
CA ASP A 5 6.51 -19.46 6.69
C ASP A 5 5.08 -20.00 6.53
N SER A 6 4.25 -19.92 7.59
CA SER A 6 2.85 -20.39 7.56
C SER A 6 1.85 -19.40 6.94
N HIS A 7 2.29 -18.22 6.51
CA HIS A 7 1.41 -17.19 5.94
C HIS A 7 1.28 -17.25 4.41
N ASN A 8 2.00 -18.17 3.76
CA ASN A 8 2.02 -18.28 2.28
C ASN A 8 0.98 -19.27 1.73
N SER A 9 0.09 -19.82 2.56
CA SER A 9 -1.02 -20.64 2.07
C SER A 9 -2.07 -19.73 1.45
N ASN A 10 -2.02 -19.56 0.12
CA ASN A 10 -3.08 -19.08 -0.77
C ASN A 10 -4.41 -18.79 -0.05
N SER A 11 -4.51 -17.62 0.59
CA SER A 11 -5.75 -17.16 1.20
C SER A 11 -6.63 -16.70 0.05
N LYS A 12 -7.27 -17.66 -0.62
CA LYS A 12 -8.44 -17.40 -1.45
C LYS A 12 -9.44 -16.75 -0.49
N ASN A 13 -9.45 -15.42 -0.48
CA ASN A 13 -10.33 -14.59 0.33
C ASN A 13 -11.77 -14.75 -0.17
N PHE A 14 -12.31 -15.96 -0.02
CA PHE A 14 -13.66 -16.33 -0.41
C PHE A 14 -14.70 -15.57 0.43
N LEU A 15 -14.27 -15.06 1.58
CA LEU A 15 -15.00 -14.19 2.50
C LEU A 15 -14.56 -12.72 2.43
N ALA A 16 -14.00 -12.24 1.31
CA ALA A 16 -13.76 -10.80 1.16
C ALA A 16 -15.08 -10.06 1.41
N GLN A 17 -15.15 -9.29 2.50
CA GLN A 17 -16.37 -8.62 2.95
C GLN A 17 -16.86 -7.56 1.96
N THR A 18 -15.94 -7.07 1.12
CA THR A 18 -16.21 -6.01 0.15
C THR A 18 -16.33 -6.63 -1.25
N PRO A 19 -17.47 -6.47 -1.94
CA PRO A 19 -17.64 -6.98 -3.30
C PRO A 19 -16.64 -6.28 -4.24
N LYS A 20 -16.21 -6.98 -5.30
CA LYS A 20 -15.10 -6.54 -6.16
C LYS A 20 -15.29 -5.16 -6.80
N ASN A 21 -16.54 -4.78 -7.06
CA ASN A 21 -16.92 -3.48 -7.63
C ASN A 21 -16.91 -2.32 -6.62
N GLN A 22 -16.72 -2.61 -5.33
CA GLN A 22 -16.62 -1.63 -4.25
C GLN A 22 -15.21 -1.54 -3.67
N ILE A 23 -14.25 -2.29 -4.23
CA ILE A 23 -12.84 -2.14 -3.89
C ILE A 23 -12.36 -0.85 -4.56
N SER A 24 -12.08 0.18 -3.75
CA SER A 24 -11.45 1.39 -4.26
C SER A 24 -9.99 1.11 -4.61
N ASP A 25 -9.45 1.92 -5.52
CA ASP A 25 -8.03 1.89 -5.90
C ASP A 25 -7.10 2.42 -4.80
N GLY A 26 -7.66 2.92 -3.69
CA GLY A 26 -6.93 3.44 -2.54
C GLY A 26 -6.14 4.70 -2.86
N ARG A 27 -6.51 5.42 -3.93
CA ARG A 27 -5.86 6.68 -4.28
C ARG A 27 -6.47 7.83 -3.51
N ASP A 28 -5.62 8.71 -2.98
CA ASP A 28 -6.05 9.93 -2.31
C ASP A 28 -6.50 10.96 -3.36
N ILE A 29 -7.77 10.86 -3.78
CA ILE A 29 -8.39 11.74 -4.80
C ILE A 29 -8.49 13.20 -4.29
N GLU A 30 -8.50 13.39 -2.97
CA GLU A 30 -8.67 14.68 -2.28
C GLU A 30 -7.36 15.46 -2.12
N PHE A 31 -6.22 14.86 -2.48
CA PHE A 31 -4.92 15.50 -2.35
C PHE A 31 -4.76 16.62 -3.40
N SER A 32 -4.70 17.87 -2.94
CA SER A 32 -4.34 19.03 -3.77
C SER A 32 -2.95 19.51 -3.41
N GLN A 33 -2.04 19.51 -4.40
CA GLN A 33 -0.68 19.97 -4.19
C GLN A 33 -0.60 21.48 -3.85
N GLU A 34 -1.59 22.26 -4.24
CA GLU A 34 -1.66 23.70 -3.94
C GLU A 34 -2.08 23.98 -2.49
N LEU A 35 -2.77 23.04 -1.84
CA LEU A 35 -3.20 23.13 -0.44
C LEU A 35 -2.27 22.36 0.50
N ALA A 36 -1.34 21.58 -0.05
CA ALA A 36 -0.42 20.75 0.71
C ALA A 36 0.50 21.62 1.56
N ASP A 37 0.61 21.28 2.84
CA ASP A 37 1.58 21.91 3.72
C ASP A 37 2.97 21.27 3.60
N ALA A 38 3.93 21.77 4.38
CA ALA A 38 5.29 21.25 4.35
C ALA A 38 5.40 19.79 4.82
N GLU A 39 4.50 19.34 5.69
CA GLU A 39 4.49 17.97 6.21
C GLU A 39 3.87 17.01 5.19
N ASP A 40 2.84 17.43 4.46
CA ASP A 40 2.25 16.67 3.35
C ASP A 40 3.29 16.35 2.26
N VAL A 41 4.09 17.35 1.88
CA VAL A 41 5.18 17.17 0.89
C VAL A 41 6.22 16.17 1.40
N LYS A 42 6.59 16.27 2.68
CA LYS A 42 7.56 15.37 3.31
C LYS A 42 7.03 13.94 3.43
N ALA A 43 5.73 13.77 3.66
CA ALA A 43 5.07 12.48 3.67
C ALA A 43 5.12 11.82 2.28
N LEU A 44 4.86 12.59 1.20
CA LEU A 44 4.98 12.11 -0.18
C LEU A 44 6.40 11.64 -0.51
N GLU A 45 7.42 12.40 -0.12
CA GLU A 45 8.82 12.01 -0.33
C GLU A 45 9.17 10.71 0.39
N ARG A 46 8.74 10.57 1.65
CA ARG A 46 8.94 9.33 2.43
C ARG A 46 8.22 8.14 1.80
N SER A 47 7.01 8.33 1.32
CA SER A 47 6.22 7.30 0.63
C SER A 47 6.94 6.82 -0.63
N LYS A 48 7.38 7.74 -1.50
CA LYS A 48 8.16 7.43 -2.70
C LYS A 48 9.44 6.66 -2.38
N ALA A 49 10.18 7.05 -1.34
CA ALA A 49 11.39 6.35 -0.91
C ALA A 49 11.11 4.93 -0.36
N ALA A 50 9.97 4.73 0.32
CA ALA A 50 9.54 3.40 0.75
C ALA A 50 9.19 2.50 -0.44
N ASP A 51 8.44 3.02 -1.41
CA ASP A 51 8.08 2.30 -2.63
C ASP A 51 9.29 1.88 -3.46
N GLN A 52 10.28 2.76 -3.59
CA GLN A 52 11.54 2.43 -4.26
C GLN A 52 12.26 1.27 -3.56
N ARG A 53 12.35 1.31 -2.23
CA ARG A 53 12.94 0.22 -1.43
C ARG A 53 12.18 -1.10 -1.61
N ALA A 54 10.85 -1.06 -1.61
CA ALA A 54 10.02 -2.24 -1.81
C ALA A 54 10.18 -2.83 -3.22
N LYS A 55 10.23 -1.98 -4.26
CA LYS A 55 10.46 -2.41 -5.64
C LYS A 55 11.85 -3.03 -5.82
N GLN A 56 12.89 -2.45 -5.24
CA GLN A 56 14.24 -3.03 -5.26
C GLN A 56 14.25 -4.43 -4.66
N ARG A 57 13.60 -4.62 -3.49
CA ARG A 57 13.48 -5.92 -2.83
C ARG A 57 12.68 -6.96 -3.61
N LYS A 58 11.77 -6.54 -4.50
CA LYS A 58 10.96 -7.44 -5.34
C LYS A 58 11.72 -7.94 -6.57
N ASN A 59 12.70 -7.16 -7.04
CA ASN A 59 13.52 -7.49 -8.22
C ASN A 59 14.82 -8.23 -7.86
N LEU A 60 15.04 -8.51 -6.58
CA LEU A 60 16.10 -9.37 -6.02
C LEU A 60 15.53 -10.75 -5.73
#